data_AF-A0A8J3AH74-F1
#
_entry.id   AF-A0A8J3AH74-F1
#
_cell.length_a   1.000
_cell.length_b   1.000
_cell.length_c   1.000
_cell.angle_alpha   90.00
_cell.angle_beta   90.00
_cell.angle_gamma   90.00
#
_symmetry.space_group_name_H-M   'P 1'
#
loop_
_entity.id
_entity.type
_entity.pdbx_description
1 polymer ?
#
loop_
_entity_poly.entity_id
_entity_poly.type
_entity_poly.pdbx_seq_one_letter_code
_entity_poly.pdbx_strand_id
1 'polypeptide(L)'
;MFRNISLVLCLLSIILLVIGCSKLESTVKEEFEVPHSFNVPSEYNHAKVFLNSITKQGMKITEINNSNMMALFQTKYNYAMSIKCEYGSFVLIHLENKNGKEFTIENKESFDGRFKYLINKNGESVRLYDSNSKTYFNKNDEYITITQSKELNKILKKVID
;
A
#
# COMPACT_ATOMS: atom_id res chain seq x y z
N MET A 1 -3.86 -19.62 66.79
CA MET A 1 -2.90 -20.18 65.80
C MET A 1 -3.52 -20.53 64.44
N PHE A 2 -4.75 -20.09 64.12
CA PHE A 2 -5.47 -20.48 62.88
C PHE A 2 -5.67 -19.35 61.85
N ARG A 3 -5.32 -18.09 62.16
CA ARG A 3 -5.57 -16.96 61.26
C ARG A 3 -4.51 -16.76 60.17
N ASN A 4 -3.30 -17.30 60.37
CA ASN A 4 -2.19 -17.20 59.43
C ASN A 4 -2.13 -18.36 58.42
N ILE A 5 -2.91 -19.43 58.63
CA ILE A 5 -2.93 -20.60 57.72
C ILE A 5 -3.83 -20.32 56.50
N SER A 6 -4.91 -19.53 56.68
CA SER A 6 -5.83 -19.17 55.59
C SER A 6 -5.19 -18.26 54.53
N LEU A 7 -4.28 -17.38 54.95
CA LEU A 7 -3.58 -16.46 54.05
C LEU A 7 -2.50 -17.17 53.21
N VAL A 8 -1.88 -18.22 53.74
CA VAL A 8 -0.88 -19.03 53.03
C VAL A 8 -1.54 -19.94 51.97
N LEU A 9 -2.72 -20.49 52.28
CA LEU A 9 -3.50 -21.30 51.32
C LEU A 9 -4.07 -20.47 50.16
N CYS A 10 -4.44 -19.21 50.37
CA CYS A 10 -4.85 -18.31 49.28
C CYS A 10 -3.69 -17.85 48.40
N LEU A 11 -2.46 -17.74 48.92
CA LEU A 11 -1.29 -17.38 48.10
C LEU A 11 -0.84 -18.55 47.20
N LEU A 12 -0.93 -19.79 47.69
CA LEU A 12 -0.53 -20.99 46.95
C LEU A 12 -1.41 -21.28 45.74
N SER A 13 -2.71 -20.96 45.80
CA SER A 13 -3.63 -21.11 44.66
C SER A 13 -3.43 -20.07 43.56
N ILE A 14 -2.91 -18.88 43.89
CA ILE A 14 -2.57 -17.85 42.89
C ILE A 14 -1.28 -18.23 42.13
N ILE A 15 -0.30 -18.86 42.80
CA ILE A 15 0.95 -19.30 42.15
C ILE A 15 0.68 -20.45 41.16
N LEU A 16 -0.24 -21.37 41.45
CA LEU A 16 -0.61 -22.44 40.53
C LEU A 16 -1.44 -21.97 39.33
N LEU A 17 -2.14 -20.84 39.43
CA LEU A 17 -2.85 -20.21 38.30
C LEU A 17 -1.92 -19.47 37.33
N VAL A 18 -0.70 -19.09 37.75
CA VAL A 18 0.30 -18.48 36.86
C VAL A 18 1.12 -19.53 36.10
N ILE A 19 1.19 -20.77 36.60
CA ILE A 19 1.99 -21.86 35.99
C ILE A 19 1.16 -22.70 35.00
N GLY A 20 -0.17 -22.55 34.97
CA GLY A 20 -1.10 -23.37 34.19
C GLY A 20 -1.51 -22.87 32.80
N CYS A 21 -1.09 -21.69 32.34
CA CYS A 21 -1.48 -21.13 31.03
C CYS A 21 -0.32 -20.40 30.32
N SER A 22 0.78 -21.08 30.05
CA SER A 22 1.68 -20.70 28.95
C SER A 22 2.62 -21.86 28.63
N LYS A 23 2.04 -22.93 28.09
CA LYS A 23 2.78 -23.96 27.38
C LYS A 23 2.51 -23.74 25.89
N LEU A 24 3.08 -22.67 25.34
CA LEU A 24 3.30 -22.53 23.90
C LEU A 24 4.69 -21.90 23.70
N GLU A 25 5.66 -22.80 23.57
CA GLU A 25 6.85 -22.66 22.73
C GLU A 25 7.78 -21.47 22.99
N SER A 26 8.65 -21.64 23.99
CA SER A 26 9.97 -21.01 24.07
C SER A 26 10.93 -21.59 23.01
N THR A 27 10.61 -21.38 21.75
CA THR A 27 11.58 -21.37 20.66
C THR A 27 11.42 -20.07 19.90
N VAL A 28 11.56 -18.95 20.62
CA VAL A 28 12.02 -17.71 20.00
C VAL A 28 13.49 -17.96 19.67
N LYS A 29 13.71 -18.74 18.60
CA LYS A 29 14.85 -18.48 17.74
C LYS A 29 14.75 -16.99 17.44
N GLU A 30 15.80 -16.25 17.75
CA GLU A 30 16.16 -15.08 16.96
C GLU A 30 16.35 -15.56 15.52
N GLU A 31 15.24 -15.84 14.83
CA GLU A 31 15.21 -15.58 13.41
C GLU A 31 15.38 -14.07 13.36
N PHE A 32 16.61 -13.66 13.06
CA PHE A 32 16.82 -12.48 12.25
C PHE A 32 15.74 -12.58 11.15
N GLU A 33 14.64 -11.84 11.31
CA GLU A 33 13.69 -11.65 10.23
C GLU A 33 14.48 -10.94 9.14
N VAL A 34 15.13 -11.73 8.28
CA VAL A 34 15.44 -11.31 6.92
C VAL A 34 14.12 -10.73 6.45
N PRO A 35 14.03 -9.42 6.20
CA PRO A 35 12.75 -8.77 5.95
C PRO A 35 12.07 -9.59 4.86
N HIS A 36 10.97 -10.27 5.22
CA HIS A 36 10.31 -11.18 4.29
C HIS A 36 10.07 -10.39 3.02
N SER A 37 10.82 -10.73 1.97
CA SER A 37 10.75 -10.00 0.71
C SER A 37 9.30 -10.05 0.28
N PHE A 38 8.68 -8.89 0.14
CA PHE A 38 7.31 -8.80 -0.34
C PHE A 38 7.19 -9.62 -1.64
N ASN A 39 6.53 -10.77 -1.56
CA ASN A 39 6.40 -11.66 -2.70
C ASN A 39 5.28 -11.14 -3.59
N VAL A 40 5.66 -10.58 -4.74
CA VAL A 40 4.71 -10.08 -5.74
C VAL A 40 3.90 -11.26 -6.30
N PRO A 41 2.57 -11.28 -6.13
CA PRO A 41 1.71 -12.32 -6.72
C PRO A 41 1.86 -12.39 -8.24
N SER A 42 1.70 -13.59 -8.81
CA SER A 42 1.97 -13.86 -10.23
C SER A 42 1.15 -13.00 -11.20
N GLU A 43 -0.08 -12.66 -10.81
CA GLU A 43 -1.00 -11.79 -11.53
C GLU A 43 -0.48 -10.35 -11.66
N TYR A 44 0.44 -9.93 -10.78
CA TYR A 44 1.07 -8.61 -10.76
C TYR A 44 2.52 -8.63 -11.25
N ASN A 45 2.96 -9.72 -11.91
CA ASN A 45 4.32 -9.84 -12.44
C ASN A 45 4.73 -8.68 -13.35
N HIS A 46 3.77 -8.08 -14.06
CA HIS A 46 4.00 -6.91 -14.91
C HIS A 46 4.54 -5.71 -14.12
N ALA A 47 4.18 -5.57 -12.84
CA ALA A 47 4.64 -4.49 -11.96
C ALA A 47 5.78 -4.91 -11.03
N LYS A 48 6.30 -6.13 -11.15
CA LYS A 48 7.31 -6.68 -10.21
C LYS A 48 8.56 -5.82 -10.10
N VAL A 49 9.04 -5.27 -11.22
CA VAL A 49 10.21 -4.39 -11.22
C VAL A 49 9.94 -3.14 -10.40
N PHE A 50 8.80 -2.49 -10.64
CA PHE A 50 8.38 -1.31 -9.89
C PHE A 50 8.24 -1.60 -8.39
N LEU A 51 7.53 -2.68 -8.03
CA LEU A 51 7.30 -3.08 -6.65
C LEU A 51 8.61 -3.41 -5.92
N ASN A 52 9.56 -4.04 -6.61
CA ASN A 52 10.89 -4.27 -6.07
C ASN A 52 11.70 -2.97 -5.89
N SER A 53 11.53 -1.99 -6.77
CA SER A 53 12.22 -0.72 -6.65
C SER A 53 11.72 0.11 -5.47
N ILE A 54 10.40 0.14 -5.21
CA ILE A 54 9.87 0.84 -4.02
C ILE A 54 10.30 0.14 -2.72
N THR A 55 10.34 -1.20 -2.67
CA THR A 55 10.82 -1.91 -1.46
C THR A 55 12.31 -1.71 -1.23
N LYS A 56 13.13 -1.63 -2.29
CA LYS A 56 14.56 -1.26 -2.19
C LYS A 56 14.77 0.16 -1.64
N GLN A 57 13.80 1.07 -1.81
CA GLN A 57 13.82 2.40 -1.18
C GLN A 57 13.40 2.37 0.29
N GLY A 58 13.22 1.18 0.87
CA GLY A 58 12.84 0.98 2.27
C GLY A 58 11.33 0.97 2.51
N MET A 59 10.50 1.05 1.47
CA MET A 59 9.04 1.07 1.64
C MET A 59 8.50 -0.32 1.96
N LYS A 60 7.82 -0.46 3.09
CA LYS A 60 7.10 -1.69 3.46
C LYS A 60 5.70 -1.72 2.84
N ILE A 61 5.49 -2.62 1.88
CA ILE A 61 4.17 -2.90 1.30
C ILE A 61 3.40 -3.84 2.23
N THR A 62 2.17 -3.47 2.57
CA THR A 62 1.30 -4.27 3.45
C THR A 62 0.15 -4.93 2.71
N GLU A 63 -0.32 -4.34 1.61
CA GLU A 63 -1.52 -4.81 0.90
C GLU A 63 -1.49 -4.37 -0.57
N ILE A 64 -1.97 -5.23 -1.47
CA ILE A 64 -2.23 -4.92 -2.88
C ILE A 64 -3.64 -5.39 -3.22
N ASN A 65 -4.46 -4.46 -3.71
CA ASN A 65 -5.80 -4.73 -4.23
C ASN A 65 -5.93 -4.17 -5.64
N ASN A 66 -6.92 -4.63 -6.40
CA ASN A 66 -7.24 -4.00 -7.67
C ASN A 66 -7.95 -2.66 -7.43
N SER A 67 -7.67 -1.70 -8.29
CA SER A 67 -8.17 -0.33 -8.17
C SER A 67 -9.37 -0.13 -9.10
N ASN A 68 -10.35 0.65 -8.64
CA ASN A 68 -11.49 1.05 -9.47
C ASN A 68 -11.09 1.97 -10.65
N MET A 69 -9.84 2.42 -10.70
CA MET A 69 -9.32 3.26 -11.79
C MET A 69 -9.04 2.50 -13.11
N MET A 70 -9.32 1.19 -13.17
CA MET A 70 -9.16 0.40 -14.40
C MET A 70 -9.91 0.98 -15.61
N ALA A 71 -11.15 1.42 -15.40
CA ALA A 71 -12.03 1.90 -16.47
C ALA A 71 -11.48 3.17 -17.14
N LEU A 72 -10.87 4.05 -16.35
CA LEU A 72 -10.36 5.33 -16.79
C LEU A 72 -9.20 5.17 -17.78
N PHE A 73 -8.31 4.22 -17.54
CA PHE A 73 -7.14 4.01 -18.37
C PHE A 73 -7.36 2.92 -19.43
N GLN A 74 -8.53 2.26 -19.44
CA GLN A 74 -8.84 1.10 -20.27
C GLN A 74 -7.76 0.02 -20.13
N THR A 75 -7.38 -0.26 -18.89
CA THR A 75 -6.35 -1.26 -18.57
C THR A 75 -7.01 -2.51 -17.99
N LYS A 76 -6.33 -3.65 -18.06
CA LYS A 76 -6.83 -4.92 -17.49
C LYS A 76 -6.93 -4.82 -15.97
N TYR A 77 -7.72 -5.72 -15.37
CA TYR A 77 -8.02 -5.70 -13.94
C TYR A 77 -6.79 -5.66 -13.04
N ASN A 78 -5.82 -6.51 -13.33
CA ASN A 78 -4.58 -6.59 -12.58
C ASN A 78 -3.61 -5.42 -12.81
N TYR A 79 -3.86 -4.54 -13.78
CA TYR A 79 -2.92 -3.49 -14.19
C TYR A 79 -3.19 -2.15 -13.51
N ALA A 80 -4.33 -1.99 -12.84
CA ALA A 80 -4.57 -0.86 -11.95
C ALA A 80 -4.72 -1.39 -10.52
N MET A 81 -3.80 -1.03 -9.64
CA MET A 81 -3.69 -1.56 -8.28
C MET A 81 -3.74 -0.43 -7.25
N SER A 82 -4.41 -0.66 -6.13
CA SER A 82 -4.29 0.10 -4.89
C SER A 82 -3.28 -0.60 -4.00
N ILE A 83 -2.22 0.11 -3.63
CA ILE A 83 -1.11 -0.41 -2.85
C ILE A 83 -1.08 0.36 -1.53
N LYS A 84 -1.09 -0.38 -0.42
CA LYS A 84 -0.98 0.16 0.94
C LYS A 84 0.43 -0.09 1.48
N CYS A 85 0.98 0.95 2.09
CA CYS A 85 2.28 0.93 2.74
C CYS A 85 2.24 1.75 4.05
N GLU A 86 3.36 1.77 4.77
CA GLU A 86 3.49 2.53 6.03
C GLU A 86 3.28 4.05 5.87
N TYR A 87 3.52 4.61 4.68
CA TYR A 87 3.33 6.04 4.36
C TYR A 87 1.94 6.39 3.83
N GLY A 88 1.02 5.42 3.80
CA GLY A 88 -0.34 5.55 3.28
C GLY A 88 -0.60 4.69 2.04
N SER A 89 -1.55 5.12 1.22
CA SER A 89 -1.95 4.38 0.01
C SER A 89 -1.60 5.14 -1.26
N PHE A 90 -1.31 4.40 -2.32
CA PHE A 90 -1.21 4.93 -3.67
C PHE A 90 -1.82 3.97 -4.68
N VAL A 91 -2.25 4.51 -5.81
CA VAL A 91 -2.67 3.73 -6.97
C VAL A 91 -1.51 3.63 -7.93
N LEU A 92 -1.23 2.44 -8.44
CA LEU A 92 -0.29 2.16 -9.52
C LEU A 92 -1.06 1.67 -10.74
N ILE A 93 -0.78 2.25 -11.91
CA ILE A 93 -1.46 1.92 -13.16
C ILE A 93 -0.41 1.63 -14.23
N HIS A 94 -0.37 0.40 -14.71
CA HIS A 94 0.54 -0.02 -15.77
C HIS A 94 -0.07 0.27 -17.16
N LEU A 95 0.74 0.89 -18.02
CA LEU A 95 0.38 1.31 -19.38
C LEU A 95 0.76 0.21 -20.37
N GLU A 96 -0.14 -0.76 -20.62
CA GLU A 96 0.10 -1.94 -21.48
C GLU A 96 0.70 -1.60 -22.87
N ASN A 97 0.32 -0.46 -23.43
CA ASN A 97 0.75 -0.04 -24.76
C ASN A 97 1.73 1.14 -24.66
N LYS A 98 2.98 0.84 -24.29
CA LYS A 98 4.12 1.79 -24.20
C LYS A 98 4.22 2.77 -25.39
N ASN A 99 3.70 2.40 -26.57
CA ASN A 99 3.91 3.12 -27.84
C ASN A 99 2.62 3.65 -28.54
N GLY A 100 1.56 4.09 -27.85
CA GLY A 100 0.42 4.62 -28.62
C GLY A 100 -0.69 5.41 -27.94
N LYS A 101 -0.59 5.71 -26.65
CA LYS A 101 -1.60 6.52 -25.94
C LYS A 101 -0.88 7.61 -25.16
N GLU A 102 -0.74 8.78 -25.77
CA GLU A 102 -0.23 9.96 -25.07
C GLU A 102 -1.31 10.44 -24.09
N PHE A 103 -1.02 10.30 -22.80
CA PHE A 103 -1.83 10.88 -21.75
C PHE A 103 -1.26 12.24 -21.35
N THR A 104 -2.07 13.29 -21.44
CA THR A 104 -1.82 14.54 -20.72
C THR A 104 -2.69 14.58 -19.47
N ILE A 105 -2.11 14.96 -18.34
CA ILE A 105 -2.82 15.13 -17.08
C ILE A 105 -2.69 16.59 -16.70
N GLU A 106 -3.80 17.32 -16.79
CA GLU A 106 -3.86 18.74 -16.44
C GLU A 106 -4.61 18.89 -15.12
N ASN A 107 -4.04 19.71 -14.22
CA ASN A 107 -4.79 20.16 -13.06
C ASN A 107 -5.79 21.24 -13.54
N LYS A 108 -7.07 20.89 -13.56
CA LYS A 108 -8.17 21.82 -13.81
C LYS A 108 -9.13 21.73 -12.64
N GLU A 109 -9.12 22.77 -11.81
CA GLU A 109 -10.19 23.00 -10.85
C GLU A 109 -11.49 23.23 -11.62
N SER A 110 -12.49 22.41 -11.35
CA SER A 110 -13.82 22.62 -11.90
C SER A 110 -14.49 23.84 -11.27
N PHE A 111 -15.37 24.49 -12.03
CA PHE A 111 -16.21 25.58 -11.54
C PHE A 111 -17.07 25.21 -10.31
N ASP A 112 -17.30 23.91 -10.08
CA ASP A 112 -18.05 23.37 -8.95
C ASP A 112 -17.17 22.72 -7.87
N GLY A 113 -15.84 22.75 -8.02
CA GLY A 113 -14.86 22.18 -7.07
C GLY A 113 -14.82 20.64 -7.00
N ARG A 114 -15.55 19.92 -7.85
CA ARG A 114 -15.73 18.46 -7.78
C ARG A 114 -14.73 17.63 -8.56
N PHE A 115 -14.04 18.20 -9.55
CA PHE A 115 -12.96 17.51 -10.26
C PHE A 115 -11.73 18.41 -10.33
N LYS A 116 -10.56 17.80 -10.13
CA LYS A 116 -9.28 18.50 -10.10
C LYS A 116 -8.36 18.13 -11.26
N TYR A 117 -8.56 16.96 -11.90
CA TYR A 117 -7.69 16.49 -12.97
C TYR A 117 -8.47 16.17 -14.23
N LEU A 118 -7.99 16.71 -15.35
CA LEU A 118 -8.42 16.36 -16.69
C LEU A 118 -7.36 15.45 -17.30
N ILE A 119 -7.76 14.26 -17.72
CA ILE A 119 -6.90 13.33 -18.43
C ILE A 119 -7.32 13.32 -19.88
N ASN A 120 -6.43 13.76 -20.77
CA ASN A 120 -6.65 13.65 -22.20
C ASN A 120 -5.87 12.46 -22.72
N LYS A 121 -6.53 11.63 -23.52
CA LYS A 121 -5.96 10.45 -24.18
C LYS A 121 -6.37 10.50 -25.65
N ASN A 122 -5.41 10.71 -26.55
CA ASN A 122 -5.67 10.76 -28.00
C ASN A 122 -6.84 11.70 -28.38
N GLY A 123 -6.96 12.85 -27.70
CA GLY A 123 -8.03 13.84 -27.93
C GLY A 123 -9.34 13.60 -27.17
N GLU A 124 -9.51 12.45 -26.51
CA GLU A 124 -10.64 12.20 -25.62
C GLU A 124 -10.32 12.64 -24.19
N SER A 125 -11.13 13.54 -23.63
CA SER A 125 -10.98 14.04 -22.26
C SER A 125 -11.85 13.27 -21.27
N VAL A 126 -11.24 12.71 -20.24
CA VAL A 126 -11.94 12.12 -19.09
C VAL A 126 -11.58 12.88 -17.83
N ARG A 127 -12.59 13.19 -17.00
CA ARG A 127 -12.42 13.88 -15.73
C ARG A 127 -12.17 12.85 -14.63
N LEU A 128 -11.07 12.98 -13.91
CA LEU A 128 -10.78 12.14 -12.75
C LEU A 128 -11.33 12.86 -11.50
N TYR A 129 -12.34 12.23 -10.89
CA TYR A 129 -12.92 12.71 -9.64
C TYR A 129 -11.99 12.35 -8.49
N ASP A 130 -11.36 13.36 -7.90
CA ASP A 130 -10.82 13.28 -6.56
C ASP A 130 -11.26 14.55 -5.84
N SER A 131 -12.20 14.41 -4.89
CA SER A 131 -12.79 15.52 -4.15
C SER A 131 -11.81 16.18 -3.18
N ASN A 132 -10.56 15.71 -3.11
CA ASN A 132 -9.56 16.19 -2.17
C ASN A 132 -8.40 16.91 -2.88
N SER A 133 -8.08 18.11 -2.40
CA SER A 133 -7.11 19.03 -3.01
C SER A 133 -5.63 18.57 -2.94
N LYS A 134 -5.32 17.41 -2.35
CA LYS A 134 -3.95 16.98 -2.01
C LYS A 134 -3.45 15.76 -2.78
N THR A 135 -3.95 15.53 -3.98
CA THR A 135 -3.53 14.40 -4.80
C THR A 135 -2.28 14.74 -5.63
N TYR A 136 -1.33 13.81 -5.67
CA TYR A 136 -0.08 13.91 -6.39
C TYR A 136 -0.04 12.83 -7.48
N PHE A 137 0.43 13.22 -8.67
CA PHE A 137 0.54 12.36 -9.84
C PHE A 137 1.99 12.31 -10.31
N ASN A 138 2.50 11.10 -10.52
CA ASN A 138 3.74 10.88 -11.28
C ASN A 138 3.43 9.97 -12.47
N LYS A 139 4.09 10.19 -13.59
CA LYS A 139 4.02 9.30 -14.76
C LYS A 139 5.41 9.10 -15.38
N ASN A 140 5.64 7.93 -15.92
CA ASN A 140 6.66 7.69 -16.95
C ASN A 140 6.03 6.89 -18.10
N ASP A 141 6.85 6.32 -18.97
CA ASP A 141 6.39 5.59 -20.15
C ASP A 141 5.66 4.27 -19.80
N GLU A 142 5.86 3.75 -18.59
CA GLU A 142 5.33 2.45 -18.17
C GLU A 142 4.23 2.58 -17.11
N TYR A 143 4.32 3.56 -16.21
CA TYR A 143 3.45 3.64 -15.04
C TYR A 143 2.89 5.04 -14.80
N ILE A 144 1.69 5.06 -14.22
CA ILE A 144 1.12 6.22 -13.53
C ILE A 144 0.98 5.86 -12.05
N THR A 145 1.40 6.75 -11.16
CA THR A 145 1.11 6.66 -9.73
C THR A 145 0.30 7.83 -9.23
N ILE A 146 -0.63 7.55 -8.32
CA ILE A 146 -1.53 8.55 -7.71
C ILE A 146 -1.50 8.36 -6.21
N THR A 147 -1.21 9.41 -5.44
CA THR A 147 -1.23 9.35 -3.97
C THR A 147 -1.68 10.66 -3.35
N GLN A 148 -2.26 10.60 -2.16
CA GLN A 148 -2.57 11.79 -1.35
C GLN A 148 -1.48 12.12 -0.33
N SER A 149 -0.46 11.28 -0.21
CA SER A 149 0.66 11.49 0.72
C SER A 149 1.82 12.20 0.02
N LYS A 150 2.15 13.40 0.50
CA LYS A 150 3.28 14.19 -0.02
C LYS A 150 4.62 13.47 0.15
N GLU A 151 4.78 12.73 1.24
CA GLU A 151 5.98 11.94 1.52
C GLU A 151 6.08 10.76 0.55
N LEU A 152 5.00 9.98 0.42
CA LEU A 152 4.92 8.87 -0.51
C LEU A 152 5.19 9.33 -1.95
N ASN A 153 4.66 10.49 -2.34
CA ASN A 153 4.92 11.07 -3.65
C ASN A 153 6.41 11.31 -3.93
N LYS A 154 7.17 11.79 -2.93
CA LYS A 154 8.62 12.00 -3.08
C LYS A 154 9.37 10.68 -3.29
N ILE A 155 8.94 9.61 -2.63
CA ILE A 155 9.55 8.28 -2.76
C ILE A 155 9.22 7.72 -4.14
N LEU A 156 7.94 7.74 -4.54
CA LEU A 156 7.48 7.24 -5.84
C LEU A 156 8.18 7.94 -7.00
N LYS A 157 8.39 9.26 -6.89
CA LYS A 157 9.10 10.03 -7.92
C LYS A 157 10.53 9.52 -8.16
N LYS A 158 11.27 9.15 -7.10
CA LYS A 158 12.63 8.58 -7.23
C LYS A 158 12.68 7.20 -7.89
N VAL A 159 11.56 6.49 -7.94
CA VAL A 159 11.45 5.16 -8.53
C VAL A 159 10.98 5.22 -9.98
N ILE A 160 10.25 6.29 -10.33
CA ILE A 160 9.66 6.52 -11.65
C ILE A 160 10.60 7.28 -12.58
N ASP A 161 11.38 8.23 -12.02
CA ASP A 161 12.45 8.98 -12.69
C ASP A 161 13.72 8.13 -12.83
#